data_AF-A0AAN0JQ35-F1
#
_entry.id   AF-A0AAN0JQ35-F1
#
_cell.length_a   1.000
_cell.length_b   1.000
_cell.length_c   1.000
_cell.angle_alpha   90.00
_cell.angle_beta   90.00
_cell.angle_gamma   90.00
#
_symmetry.space_group_name_H-M   'P 1'
#
loop_
_entity.id
_entity.type
_entity.pdbx_description
1 polymer ?
#
loop_
_entity_poly.entity_id
_entity_poly.type
_entity_poly.pdbx_seq_one_letter_code
_entity_poly.pdbx_strand_id
1 'polypeptide(L)'
;LNTTSDDPQLSDKEDDIVAPTQYSWQLLPGDPHYNENLRTEFCYEESPSTTLCMVILDLLSDAKACAGFILHCCHNVSMQLVADDSGRVNEEIDHYFTYLSRVNLLRLLISSSCSEVPAIQELTKPDLARRVRDRLVAEDRFELAMEVSTKCQLDSNTVWIAWGMGCIKAGEFQMARDKFHHYFHGGTQLSGGAFLIERIVEQILSCPLASMKNSDDWNNSMRLLVEHKQDSSFITDRKYEECLFYLKNYGTAAAMIGFLARHHYWKDACQQAYTKHCSNDVFVDQIWLPALKCGQLDNLEEALTRIDPSLSVWEQYLTGVCRFLSQRKLFHVLYRIQLFMKDFVRAAMTCIKFFIGFSGHKTTLSDLYGRKHYLETARNHFRTAIDARVKRSASFSTTELEGHMRTISLQMRVIDQLHKAAATNNTLNKPVPVTSMGDSGVQPSTLFGNGAVRGEVAAHVR
;
A
#
# COMPACT_ATOMS: atom_id res chain seq x y z
N LEU A 1 -34.78 -85.42 -1.96
CA LEU A 1 -35.31 -84.92 -3.24
C LEU A 1 -34.22 -84.05 -3.84
N ASN A 2 -33.22 -84.69 -4.45
CA ASN A 2 -33.11 -84.88 -5.91
C ASN A 2 -33.01 -83.54 -6.65
N THR A 3 -31.79 -83.15 -7.02
CA THR A 3 -31.15 -83.32 -8.35
C THR A 3 -31.43 -82.10 -9.22
N THR A 4 -30.43 -81.35 -9.63
CA THR A 4 -29.63 -81.56 -10.86
C THR A 4 -28.66 -80.36 -10.95
N SER A 5 -27.48 -80.37 -11.56
CA SER A 5 -26.64 -81.35 -12.25
C SER A 5 -25.37 -80.58 -12.61
N ASP A 6 -24.18 -81.05 -12.22
CA ASP A 6 -22.90 -80.60 -12.77
C ASP A 6 -21.97 -81.80 -12.81
N ASP A 7 -21.39 -82.05 -13.98
CA ASP A 7 -20.09 -82.71 -14.22
C ASP A 7 -19.88 -82.84 -15.75
N PRO A 8 -18.65 -83.02 -16.29
CA PRO A 8 -17.39 -83.31 -15.59
C PRO A 8 -16.08 -82.64 -16.09
N GLN A 9 -15.12 -82.54 -15.15
CA GLN A 9 -13.68 -82.94 -15.19
C GLN A 9 -12.73 -82.35 -16.27
N LEU A 10 -11.48 -81.96 -15.99
CA LEU A 10 -10.41 -82.78 -15.39
C LEU A 10 -9.30 -81.90 -14.77
N SER A 11 -8.77 -82.36 -13.64
CA SER A 11 -7.63 -81.81 -12.91
C SER A 11 -6.32 -82.42 -13.42
N ASP A 12 -5.39 -81.61 -13.90
CA ASP A 12 -4.00 -82.01 -14.08
C ASP A 12 -3.12 -81.32 -13.05
N LYS A 13 -2.30 -82.16 -12.43
CA LYS A 13 -1.40 -81.87 -11.33
C LYS A 13 -0.23 -81.03 -11.82
N GLU A 14 0.16 -80.11 -10.93
CA GLU A 14 1.39 -79.34 -10.95
C GLU A 14 2.60 -80.26 -11.09
N ASP A 15 3.41 -80.02 -12.13
CA ASP A 15 4.83 -80.34 -12.15
C ASP A 15 5.58 -79.03 -12.42
N ASP A 16 6.34 -78.60 -11.40
CA ASP A 16 7.18 -77.41 -11.37
C ASP A 16 8.22 -77.42 -12.49
N ILE A 17 8.07 -76.52 -13.46
CA ILE A 17 9.17 -76.11 -14.34
C ILE A 17 9.81 -74.87 -13.69
N VAL A 18 10.93 -75.12 -13.01
CA VAL A 18 11.83 -74.10 -12.45
C VAL A 18 12.28 -73.16 -13.57
N ALA A 19 11.73 -71.95 -13.57
CA ALA A 19 12.28 -70.83 -14.32
C ALA A 19 13.62 -70.41 -13.68
N PRO A 20 14.62 -69.99 -14.47
CA PRO A 20 15.94 -69.65 -13.94
C PRO A 20 15.79 -68.47 -12.97
N THR A 21 16.21 -68.69 -11.72
CA THR A 21 16.27 -67.66 -10.69
C THR A 21 17.16 -66.53 -11.16
N GLN A 22 16.54 -65.42 -11.54
CA GLN A 22 17.21 -64.17 -11.78
C GLN A 22 17.69 -63.66 -10.41
N TYR A 23 18.94 -63.98 -10.05
CA TYR A 23 19.58 -63.46 -8.84
C TYR A 23 19.68 -61.94 -8.96
N SER A 24 18.68 -61.23 -8.44
CA SER A 24 18.73 -59.78 -8.25
C SER A 24 19.21 -59.52 -6.83
N TRP A 25 20.37 -58.88 -6.70
CA TRP A 25 20.88 -58.42 -5.41
C TRP A 25 19.94 -57.31 -4.89
N GLN A 26 19.32 -57.53 -3.74
CA GLN A 26 18.38 -56.58 -3.13
C GLN A 26 18.76 -56.33 -1.67
N LEU A 27 18.65 -55.07 -1.23
CA LEU A 27 18.85 -54.73 0.17
C LEU A 27 17.69 -55.26 1.01
N LEU A 28 18.00 -56.00 2.07
CA LEU A 28 17.02 -56.67 2.91
C LEU A 28 16.69 -55.82 4.15
N PRO A 29 15.42 -55.45 4.42
CA PRO A 29 15.04 -54.54 5.52
C PRO A 29 15.32 -55.04 6.95
N GLY A 30 15.86 -56.25 7.12
CA GLY A 30 16.12 -56.87 8.42
C GLY A 30 17.56 -57.36 8.64
N ASP A 31 18.45 -57.21 7.66
CA ASP A 31 19.83 -57.65 7.77
C ASP A 31 20.81 -56.51 7.42
N PRO A 32 21.13 -55.66 8.42
CA PRO A 32 22.05 -54.55 8.19
C PRO A 32 23.48 -55.02 7.89
N HIS A 33 23.89 -56.22 8.30
CA HIS A 33 25.25 -56.72 8.07
C HIS A 33 25.41 -57.26 6.64
N TYR A 34 24.42 -57.97 6.11
CA TYR A 34 24.34 -58.33 4.70
C TYR A 34 24.31 -57.09 3.80
N ASN A 35 23.51 -56.08 4.17
CA ASN A 35 23.43 -54.83 3.41
C ASN A 35 24.75 -54.03 3.42
N GLU A 36 25.46 -54.02 4.54
CA GLU A 36 26.78 -53.36 4.64
C GLU A 36 27.83 -54.11 3.82
N ASN A 37 27.83 -55.46 3.86
CA ASN A 37 28.70 -56.28 3.02
C ASN A 37 28.38 -56.10 1.53
N LEU A 38 27.11 -56.06 1.15
CA LEU A 38 26.70 -55.81 -0.23
C LEU A 38 27.11 -54.41 -0.70
N ARG A 39 27.03 -53.39 0.17
CA ARG A 39 27.45 -52.03 -0.15
C ARG A 39 28.96 -51.86 -0.23
N THR A 40 29.72 -52.62 0.56
CA THR A 40 31.20 -52.61 0.53
C THR A 40 31.74 -53.45 -0.62
N GLU A 41 31.09 -54.56 -0.96
CA GLU A 41 31.43 -55.42 -2.11
C GLU A 41 31.08 -54.75 -3.45
N PHE A 42 29.99 -53.97 -3.51
CA PHE A 42 29.61 -53.13 -4.66
C PHE A 42 29.92 -51.64 -4.43
N CYS A 43 31.00 -51.35 -3.69
CA CYS A 43 31.49 -50.00 -3.48
C CYS A 43 32.13 -49.46 -4.76
N TYR A 44 31.70 -48.28 -5.21
CA TYR A 44 32.17 -47.63 -6.43
C TYR A 44 33.53 -46.93 -6.20
N GLU A 45 34.57 -47.69 -5.79
CA GLU A 45 35.93 -47.15 -5.58
C GLU A 45 36.60 -46.66 -6.87
N GLU A 46 36.08 -47.05 -8.04
CA GLU A 46 36.52 -46.58 -9.37
C GLU A 46 35.49 -45.66 -10.06
N SER A 47 34.65 -44.97 -9.29
CA SER A 47 33.78 -43.94 -9.90
C SER A 47 34.64 -42.79 -10.39
N PRO A 48 34.30 -42.13 -11.52
CA PRO A 48 35.06 -40.99 -12.02
C PRO A 48 35.17 -39.91 -10.95
N SER A 49 36.27 -39.90 -10.21
CA SER A 49 36.51 -38.90 -9.18
C SER A 49 37.07 -37.66 -9.86
N THR A 50 36.59 -36.49 -9.44
CA THR A 50 37.12 -35.20 -9.94
C THR A 50 38.62 -35.13 -9.75
N THR A 51 39.16 -35.77 -8.71
CA THR A 51 40.58 -35.89 -8.41
C THR A 51 41.34 -36.70 -9.46
N LEU A 52 40.80 -37.84 -9.91
CA LEU A 52 41.42 -38.66 -10.96
C LEU A 52 41.40 -37.95 -12.32
N CYS A 53 40.29 -37.26 -12.64
CA CYS A 53 40.22 -36.40 -13.81
C CYS A 53 41.27 -35.28 -13.78
N MET A 54 41.45 -34.61 -12.64
CA MET A 54 42.47 -33.56 -12.52
C MET A 54 43.89 -34.10 -12.71
N VAL A 55 44.22 -35.28 -12.16
CA VAL A 55 45.53 -35.93 -12.35
C VAL A 55 45.77 -36.33 -13.81
N ILE A 56 44.75 -36.85 -14.51
CA ILE A 56 44.85 -37.18 -15.94
C ILE A 56 45.01 -35.90 -16.78
N LEU A 57 44.33 -34.81 -16.43
CA LEU A 57 44.44 -33.52 -17.12
C LEU A 57 45.82 -32.87 -16.90
N ASP A 58 46.41 -33.01 -15.71
CA ASP A 58 47.77 -32.55 -15.42
C ASP A 58 48.84 -33.33 -16.20
N LEU A 59 48.55 -34.58 -16.60
CA LEU A 59 49.43 -35.41 -17.45
C LEU A 59 49.35 -35.05 -18.94
N LEU A 60 48.36 -34.27 -19.37
CA LEU A 60 48.10 -33.95 -20.77
C LEU A 60 48.55 -32.52 -21.09
N SER A 61 49.65 -32.41 -21.83
CA SER A 61 50.37 -31.14 -22.06
C SER A 61 49.65 -30.12 -22.96
N ASP A 62 48.55 -30.50 -23.63
CA ASP A 62 47.77 -29.61 -24.52
C ASP A 62 46.36 -29.34 -23.96
N ALA A 63 46.20 -28.16 -23.37
CA ALA A 63 44.94 -27.70 -22.77
C ALA A 63 43.75 -27.67 -23.76
N LYS A 64 43.99 -27.47 -25.06
CA LYS A 64 42.93 -27.37 -26.07
C LYS A 64 42.42 -28.75 -26.49
N ALA A 65 43.33 -29.71 -26.61
CA ALA A 65 42.98 -31.12 -26.83
C ALA A 65 42.25 -31.71 -25.61
N CYS A 66 42.68 -31.37 -24.39
CA CYS A 66 42.00 -31.72 -23.14
C CYS A 66 40.57 -31.20 -23.09
N ALA A 67 40.35 -29.91 -23.36
CA ALA A 67 39.01 -29.34 -23.37
C ALA A 67 38.10 -30.03 -24.41
N GLY A 68 38.64 -30.37 -25.58
CA GLY A 68 37.92 -31.13 -26.60
C GLY A 68 37.55 -32.55 -26.15
N PHE A 69 38.46 -33.25 -25.47
CA PHE A 69 38.23 -34.59 -24.96
C PHE A 69 37.20 -34.61 -23.82
N ILE A 70 37.27 -33.67 -22.87
CA ILE A 70 36.27 -33.53 -21.81
C ILE A 70 34.88 -33.31 -22.41
N LEU A 71 34.77 -32.42 -23.39
CA LEU A 71 33.49 -32.17 -24.07
C LEU A 71 32.97 -33.41 -24.81
N HIS A 72 33.86 -34.20 -25.41
CA HIS A 72 33.50 -35.47 -26.05
C HIS A 72 33.03 -36.53 -25.04
N CYS A 73 33.71 -36.67 -23.90
CA CYS A 73 33.28 -37.56 -22.82
C CYS A 73 31.93 -37.12 -22.24
N CYS A 74 31.72 -35.84 -22.00
CA CYS A 74 30.41 -35.29 -21.59
C CYS A 74 29.32 -35.59 -22.61
N HIS A 75 29.63 -35.53 -23.91
CA HIS A 75 28.69 -35.87 -24.98
C HIS A 75 28.35 -37.37 -25.00
N ASN A 76 29.34 -38.26 -24.83
CA ASN A 76 29.10 -39.70 -24.79
C ASN A 76 28.31 -40.13 -23.56
N VAL A 77 28.60 -39.55 -22.39
CA VAL A 77 27.79 -39.78 -21.17
C VAL A 77 26.36 -39.25 -21.37
N SER A 78 26.19 -38.10 -22.03
CA SER A 78 24.86 -37.58 -22.40
C SER A 78 24.06 -38.51 -23.31
N MET A 79 24.71 -39.32 -24.15
CA MET A 79 24.04 -40.31 -25.01
C MET A 79 23.63 -41.57 -24.24
N GLN A 80 24.39 -41.94 -23.20
CA GLN A 80 24.10 -43.09 -22.34
C GLN A 80 23.07 -42.79 -21.24
N LEU A 81 22.78 -41.51 -21.00
CA LEU A 81 21.76 -41.05 -20.07
C LEU A 81 20.37 -40.90 -20.71
N VAL A 82 20.14 -41.37 -21.95
CA VAL A 82 18.79 -41.38 -22.55
C VAL A 82 17.99 -42.55 -21.95
N ALA A 83 16.73 -42.28 -21.55
CA ALA A 83 15.87 -43.19 -20.79
C ALA A 83 15.83 -44.63 -21.34
N ASP A 84 15.77 -45.61 -20.44
CA ASP A 84 15.49 -47.00 -20.83
C ASP A 84 14.04 -47.14 -21.36
N ASP A 85 13.76 -48.22 -22.08
CA ASP A 85 12.44 -48.53 -22.65
C ASP A 85 11.33 -48.69 -21.58
N SER A 86 11.63 -48.54 -20.28
CA SER A 86 10.69 -48.66 -19.16
C SER A 86 10.00 -47.34 -18.78
N GLY A 87 10.36 -46.22 -19.43
CA GLY A 87 9.69 -44.93 -19.25
C GLY A 87 9.95 -44.25 -17.91
N ARG A 88 10.95 -44.71 -17.14
CA ARG A 88 11.41 -44.02 -15.92
C ARG A 88 12.47 -43.00 -16.27
N VAL A 89 12.22 -41.72 -15.96
CA VAL A 89 13.20 -40.64 -16.11
C VAL A 89 14.31 -40.84 -15.08
N ASN A 90 15.55 -41.01 -15.52
CA ASN A 90 16.70 -41.10 -14.63
C ASN A 90 16.91 -39.73 -13.95
N GLU A 91 16.83 -39.68 -12.61
CA GLU A 91 17.01 -38.45 -11.82
C GLU A 91 18.38 -37.77 -12.05
N GLU A 92 19.39 -38.52 -12.53
CA GLU A 92 20.70 -37.99 -12.91
C GLU A 92 20.67 -37.14 -14.19
N ILE A 93 19.67 -37.34 -15.06
CA ILE A 93 19.44 -36.52 -16.27
C ILE A 93 19.05 -35.09 -15.89
N ASP A 94 18.20 -34.93 -14.86
CA ASP A 94 17.77 -33.61 -14.37
C ASP A 94 18.93 -32.84 -13.74
N HIS A 95 19.85 -33.56 -13.07
CA HIS A 95 21.09 -32.97 -12.58
C HIS A 95 21.96 -32.50 -13.75
N TYR A 96 22.13 -33.31 -14.80
CA TYR A 96 22.87 -32.92 -16.00
C TYR A 96 22.29 -31.67 -16.67
N PHE A 97 20.97 -31.61 -16.92
CA PHE A 97 20.35 -30.42 -17.52
C PHE A 97 20.50 -29.17 -16.64
N THR A 98 20.43 -29.34 -15.31
CA THR A 98 20.69 -28.27 -14.35
C THR A 98 22.14 -27.79 -14.44
N TYR A 99 23.14 -28.69 -14.40
CA TYR A 99 24.54 -28.33 -14.54
C TYR A 99 24.85 -27.70 -15.88
N LEU A 100 24.30 -28.21 -16.99
CA LEU A 100 24.46 -27.64 -18.32
C LEU A 100 23.89 -26.21 -18.39
N SER A 101 22.72 -25.97 -17.79
CA SER A 101 22.12 -24.65 -17.64
C SER A 101 23.04 -23.68 -16.86
N ARG A 102 23.69 -24.18 -15.80
CA ARG A 102 24.65 -23.40 -14.97
C ARG A 102 25.98 -23.12 -15.68
N VAL A 103 26.51 -24.09 -16.44
CA VAL A 103 27.70 -23.90 -17.28
C VAL A 103 27.44 -22.88 -18.38
N ASN A 104 26.28 -22.92 -19.02
CA ASN A 104 25.89 -21.93 -20.02
C ASN A 104 25.76 -20.53 -19.41
N LEU A 105 25.20 -20.43 -18.19
CA LEU A 105 25.13 -19.18 -17.44
C LEU A 105 26.53 -18.65 -17.09
N LEU A 106 27.46 -19.51 -16.64
CA LEU A 106 28.85 -19.13 -16.39
C LEU A 106 29.54 -18.64 -17.66
N ARG A 107 29.33 -19.32 -18.79
CA ARG A 107 29.86 -18.90 -20.08
C ARG A 107 29.36 -17.51 -20.47
N LEU A 108 28.07 -17.22 -20.23
CA LEU A 108 27.48 -15.90 -20.47
C LEU A 108 28.10 -14.82 -19.58
N LEU A 109 28.28 -15.09 -18.27
CA LEU A 109 28.91 -14.17 -17.32
C LEU A 109 30.37 -13.88 -17.69
N ILE A 110 31.12 -14.89 -18.14
CA ILE A 110 32.50 -14.73 -18.61
C ILE A 110 32.52 -13.90 -19.91
N SER A 111 31.65 -14.21 -20.88
CA SER A 111 31.60 -13.47 -22.15
C SER A 111 31.19 -12.01 -22.01
N SER A 112 30.44 -11.68 -20.96
CA SER A 112 29.98 -10.32 -20.69
C SER A 112 30.95 -9.50 -19.83
N SER A 113 32.16 -10.01 -19.56
CA SER A 113 33.20 -9.33 -18.77
C SER A 113 32.72 -8.93 -17.36
N CYS A 114 32.12 -9.87 -16.63
CA CYS A 114 31.81 -9.67 -15.21
C CYS A 114 33.09 -9.58 -14.37
N SER A 115 33.07 -8.69 -13.38
CA SER A 115 34.17 -8.41 -12.44
C SER A 115 34.56 -9.63 -11.58
N GLU A 116 33.55 -10.36 -11.11
CA GLU A 116 33.69 -11.57 -10.30
C GLU A 116 32.84 -12.70 -10.88
N VAL A 117 33.50 -13.78 -11.30
CA VAL A 117 32.81 -14.98 -11.84
C VAL A 117 32.50 -15.92 -10.66
N PRO A 118 31.22 -16.24 -10.41
CA PRO A 118 30.84 -17.14 -9.32
C PRO A 118 31.27 -18.58 -9.60
N ALA A 119 31.45 -19.39 -8.55
CA ALA A 119 31.68 -20.82 -8.74
C ALA A 119 30.38 -21.54 -9.14
N ILE A 120 30.48 -22.66 -9.86
CA ILE A 120 29.28 -23.41 -10.30
C ILE A 120 28.43 -23.87 -9.12
N GLN A 121 29.06 -24.21 -8.00
CA GLN A 121 28.39 -24.60 -6.75
C GLN A 121 27.58 -23.45 -6.13
N GLU A 122 27.97 -22.19 -6.37
CA GLU A 122 27.22 -21.02 -5.90
C GLU A 122 25.93 -20.83 -6.70
N LEU A 123 25.95 -21.16 -8.00
CA LEU A 123 24.76 -21.05 -8.85
C LEU A 123 23.77 -22.21 -8.62
N THR A 124 24.24 -23.35 -8.10
CA THR A 124 23.37 -24.48 -7.73
C THR A 124 22.58 -24.20 -6.45
N LYS A 125 23.13 -23.40 -5.53
CA LYS A 125 22.46 -23.05 -4.27
C LYS A 125 21.61 -21.78 -4.43
N PRO A 126 20.31 -21.80 -4.12
CA PRO A 126 19.42 -20.66 -4.36
C PRO A 126 19.84 -19.40 -3.60
N ASP A 127 20.33 -19.53 -2.36
CA ASP A 127 20.75 -18.37 -1.56
C ASP A 127 21.98 -17.66 -2.14
N LEU A 128 22.93 -18.42 -2.69
CA LEU A 128 24.14 -17.88 -3.29
C LEU A 128 23.85 -17.33 -4.69
N ALA A 129 23.00 -18.00 -5.48
CA ALA A 129 22.51 -17.48 -6.75
C ALA A 129 21.77 -16.14 -6.59
N ARG A 130 21.02 -15.94 -5.49
CA ARG A 130 20.41 -14.63 -5.16
C ARG A 130 21.48 -13.55 -4.94
N ARG A 131 22.58 -13.86 -4.25
CA ARG A 131 23.69 -12.90 -4.05
C ARG A 131 24.33 -12.50 -5.38
N VAL A 132 24.51 -13.46 -6.30
CA VAL A 132 25.03 -13.18 -7.65
C VAL A 132 24.07 -12.26 -8.41
N ARG A 133 22.76 -12.57 -8.40
CA ARG A 133 21.72 -11.74 -9.01
C ARG A 133 21.74 -10.32 -8.43
N ASP A 134 21.74 -10.18 -7.10
CA ASP A 134 21.65 -8.89 -6.43
C ASP A 134 22.91 -8.03 -6.68
N ARG A 135 24.08 -8.66 -6.82
CA ARG A 135 25.31 -8.00 -7.26
C ARG A 135 25.21 -7.47 -8.69
N LEU A 136 24.75 -8.31 -9.63
CA LEU A 136 24.54 -7.89 -11.02
C LEU A 136 23.52 -6.76 -11.14
N VAL A 137 22.48 -6.77 -10.29
CA VAL A 137 21.52 -5.67 -10.17
C VAL A 137 22.20 -4.38 -9.66
N ALA A 138 23.10 -4.48 -8.68
CA ALA A 138 23.85 -3.33 -8.18
C ALA A 138 24.85 -2.75 -9.21
N GLU A 139 25.29 -3.57 -10.16
CA GLU A 139 26.13 -3.16 -11.30
C GLU A 139 25.32 -2.72 -12.54
N ASP A 140 24.00 -2.57 -12.43
CA ASP A 140 23.06 -2.25 -13.53
C ASP A 140 23.09 -3.25 -14.72
N ARG A 141 23.60 -4.47 -14.50
CA ARG A 141 23.65 -5.56 -15.49
C ARG A 141 22.36 -6.39 -15.45
N PHE A 142 21.23 -5.74 -15.69
CA PHE A 142 19.89 -6.32 -15.50
C PHE A 142 19.60 -7.54 -16.38
N GLU A 143 20.08 -7.59 -17.61
CA GLU A 143 19.89 -8.74 -18.52
C GLU A 143 20.55 -10.01 -17.99
N LEU A 144 21.78 -9.89 -17.47
CA LEU A 144 22.49 -11.01 -16.84
C LEU A 144 21.79 -11.43 -15.53
N ALA A 145 21.33 -10.46 -14.73
CA ALA A 145 20.57 -10.74 -13.52
C ALA A 145 19.25 -11.47 -13.80
N MET A 146 18.57 -11.12 -14.91
CA MET A 146 17.39 -11.83 -15.40
C MET A 146 17.74 -13.27 -15.78
N GLU A 147 18.82 -13.49 -16.53
CA GLU A 147 19.23 -14.83 -16.93
C GLU A 147 19.63 -15.70 -15.73
N VAL A 148 20.31 -15.12 -14.74
CA VAL A 148 20.57 -15.82 -13.46
C VAL A 148 19.25 -16.18 -12.79
N SER A 149 18.25 -15.28 -12.79
CA SER A 149 16.97 -15.54 -12.14
C SER A 149 16.15 -16.62 -12.84
N THR A 150 16.09 -16.61 -14.17
CA THR A 150 15.35 -17.61 -14.95
C THR A 150 16.01 -18.97 -14.88
N LYS A 151 17.34 -19.04 -15.06
CA LYS A 151 18.08 -20.31 -15.02
C LYS A 151 18.14 -20.87 -13.60
N CYS A 152 18.29 -20.04 -12.58
CA CYS A 152 18.35 -20.46 -11.18
C CYS A 152 16.98 -20.56 -10.48
N GLN A 153 15.87 -20.42 -11.21
CA GLN A 153 14.51 -20.50 -10.69
C GLN A 153 14.27 -19.53 -9.50
N LEU A 154 14.85 -18.34 -9.58
CA LEU A 154 14.69 -17.29 -8.57
C LEU A 154 13.53 -16.37 -8.95
N ASP A 155 13.04 -15.63 -7.96
CA ASP A 155 12.07 -14.56 -8.20
C ASP A 155 12.66 -13.52 -9.17
N SER A 156 11.99 -13.38 -10.31
CA SER A 156 12.34 -12.43 -11.38
C SER A 156 11.76 -11.04 -11.12
N ASN A 157 10.75 -10.91 -10.25
CA ASN A 157 10.11 -9.63 -9.94
C ASN A 157 11.10 -8.63 -9.34
N THR A 158 11.99 -9.11 -8.47
CA THR A 158 13.07 -8.31 -7.88
C THR A 158 13.91 -7.61 -8.97
N VAL A 159 14.22 -8.31 -10.06
CA VAL A 159 15.03 -7.76 -11.16
C VAL A 159 14.22 -6.80 -12.02
N TRP A 160 12.96 -7.13 -12.34
CA TRP A 160 12.08 -6.21 -13.09
C TRP A 160 11.88 -4.87 -12.37
N ILE A 161 11.67 -4.90 -11.06
CA ILE A 161 11.54 -3.68 -10.24
C ILE A 161 12.83 -2.86 -10.29
N ALA A 162 13.99 -3.49 -10.09
CA ALA A 162 15.26 -2.80 -10.08
C ALA A 162 15.59 -2.19 -11.46
N TRP A 163 15.35 -2.96 -12.52
CA TRP A 163 15.55 -2.51 -13.90
C TRP A 163 14.63 -1.33 -14.24
N GLY A 164 13.33 -1.43 -13.95
CA GLY A 164 12.38 -0.32 -14.16
C GLY A 164 12.78 0.94 -13.39
N MET A 165 13.29 0.77 -12.16
CA MET A 165 13.77 1.89 -11.35
C MET A 165 15.06 2.52 -11.89
N GLY A 166 15.98 1.71 -12.43
CA GLY A 166 17.15 2.17 -13.17
C GLY A 166 16.75 2.99 -14.39
N CYS A 167 15.77 2.54 -15.17
CA CYS A 167 15.24 3.29 -16.32
C CYS A 167 14.64 4.65 -15.91
N ILE A 168 13.91 4.73 -14.78
CA ILE A 168 13.40 6.02 -14.26
C ILE A 168 14.55 6.96 -13.91
N LYS A 169 15.59 6.46 -13.24
CA LYS A 169 16.77 7.27 -12.88
C LYS A 169 17.53 7.75 -14.11
N ALA A 170 17.54 6.98 -15.20
CA ALA A 170 18.11 7.36 -16.48
C ALA A 170 17.23 8.34 -17.29
N GLY A 171 15.97 8.58 -16.88
CA GLY A 171 15.00 9.40 -17.62
C GLY A 171 14.26 8.67 -18.77
N GLU A 172 14.54 7.37 -18.94
CA GLU A 172 14.00 6.50 -19.98
C GLU A 172 12.64 5.91 -19.59
N PHE A 173 11.62 6.76 -19.56
CA PHE A 173 10.28 6.37 -19.10
C PHE A 173 9.62 5.28 -19.95
N GLN A 174 9.84 5.29 -21.26
CA GLN A 174 9.23 4.27 -22.12
C GLN A 174 9.75 2.87 -21.77
N MET A 175 11.08 2.73 -21.59
CA MET A 175 11.67 1.48 -21.14
C MET A 175 11.17 1.11 -19.74
N ALA A 176 11.07 2.08 -18.82
CA ALA A 176 10.56 1.82 -17.48
C ALA A 176 9.14 1.24 -17.50
N ARG A 177 8.23 1.78 -18.33
CA ARG A 177 6.86 1.28 -18.50
C ARG A 177 6.84 -0.18 -18.93
N ASP A 178 7.66 -0.55 -19.91
CA ASP A 178 7.74 -1.93 -20.39
C ASP A 178 8.20 -2.89 -19.28
N LYS A 179 9.22 -2.49 -18.50
CA LYS A 179 9.71 -3.32 -17.38
C LYS A 179 8.69 -3.45 -16.25
N PHE A 180 8.03 -2.37 -15.86
CA PHE A 180 6.98 -2.43 -14.84
C PHE A 180 5.72 -3.16 -15.33
N HIS A 181 5.42 -3.12 -16.63
CA HIS A 181 4.32 -3.90 -17.20
C HIS A 181 4.50 -5.39 -16.96
N HIS A 182 5.72 -5.92 -17.13
CA HIS A 182 6.05 -7.32 -16.82
C HIS A 182 5.87 -7.66 -15.33
N TYR A 183 6.22 -6.75 -14.42
CA TYR A 183 5.98 -6.95 -13.00
C TYR A 183 4.49 -6.98 -12.65
N PHE A 184 3.71 -5.98 -13.09
CA PHE A 184 2.30 -5.86 -12.70
C PHE A 184 1.37 -6.90 -13.35
N HIS A 185 1.73 -7.45 -14.52
CA HIS A 185 0.98 -8.52 -15.19
C HIS A 185 1.56 -9.92 -14.98
N GLY A 186 2.72 -10.02 -14.32
CA GLY A 186 3.44 -11.26 -14.02
C GLY A 186 2.86 -12.05 -12.84
N GLY A 187 1.59 -12.46 -12.94
CA GLY A 187 1.02 -13.65 -12.27
C GLY A 187 0.96 -13.73 -10.74
N THR A 188 1.52 -12.79 -9.96
CA THR A 188 1.46 -12.83 -8.49
C THR A 188 0.99 -11.48 -7.94
N GLN A 189 -0.31 -11.37 -7.65
CA GLN A 189 -0.86 -10.22 -6.94
C GLN A 189 -0.34 -10.20 -5.50
N LEU A 190 0.87 -9.67 -5.31
CA LEU A 190 1.42 -9.40 -3.99
C LEU A 190 0.83 -8.07 -3.48
N SER A 191 0.37 -8.05 -2.22
CA SER A 191 -0.06 -6.85 -1.49
C SER A 191 0.94 -5.67 -1.51
N GLY A 192 2.17 -5.88 -1.99
CA GLY A 192 3.21 -4.84 -2.12
C GLY A 192 3.08 -3.90 -3.32
N GLY A 193 2.14 -4.15 -4.25
CA GLY A 193 1.97 -3.31 -5.45
C GLY A 193 1.71 -1.84 -5.15
N ALA A 194 0.91 -1.53 -4.11
CA ALA A 194 0.60 -0.15 -3.74
C ALA A 194 1.82 0.63 -3.24
N PHE A 195 2.66 0.01 -2.40
CA PHE A 195 3.89 0.63 -1.90
C PHE A 195 4.92 0.85 -3.02
N LEU A 196 4.99 -0.08 -3.97
CA LEU A 196 5.87 0.09 -5.13
C LEU A 196 5.46 1.32 -5.96
N ILE A 197 4.17 1.55 -6.16
CA ILE A 197 3.68 2.70 -6.94
C ILE A 197 4.03 4.02 -6.25
N GLU A 198 3.85 4.09 -4.93
CA GLU A 198 4.27 5.26 -4.15
C GLU A 198 5.78 5.52 -4.33
N ARG A 199 6.59 4.47 -4.23
CA ARG A 199 8.04 4.56 -4.47
C ARG A 199 8.38 4.97 -5.91
N ILE A 200 7.68 4.46 -6.92
CA ILE A 200 7.85 4.85 -8.33
C ILE A 200 7.56 6.35 -8.49
N VAL A 201 6.45 6.82 -7.95
CA VAL A 201 6.05 8.24 -8.01
C VAL A 201 7.10 9.13 -7.34
N GLU A 202 7.58 8.76 -6.14
CA GLU A 202 8.65 9.50 -5.46
C GLU A 202 9.95 9.54 -6.26
N GLN A 203 10.32 8.45 -6.92
CA GLN A 203 11.52 8.38 -7.75
C GLN A 203 11.38 9.22 -9.03
N ILE A 204 10.20 9.27 -9.65
CA ILE A 204 9.94 10.15 -10.80
C ILE A 204 10.04 11.63 -10.39
N LEU A 205 9.45 11.99 -9.25
CA LEU A 205 9.47 13.35 -8.74
C LEU A 205 10.89 13.81 -8.39
N SER A 206 11.71 12.91 -7.82
CA SER A 206 13.10 13.19 -7.46
C SER A 206 14.09 13.08 -8.63
N CYS A 207 13.71 12.46 -9.76
CA CYS A 207 14.58 12.30 -10.92
C CYS A 207 14.83 13.65 -11.62
N PRO A 208 16.08 14.14 -11.71
CA PRO A 208 16.37 15.42 -12.38
C PRO A 208 16.23 15.34 -13.89
N LEU A 209 16.55 14.17 -14.48
CA LEU A 209 16.58 13.94 -15.92
C LEU A 209 15.18 13.82 -16.55
N ALA A 210 14.16 13.61 -15.73
CA ALA A 210 12.77 13.48 -16.11
C ALA A 210 12.15 14.71 -16.82
N SER A 211 12.78 15.89 -16.71
CA SER A 211 12.28 17.14 -17.31
C SER A 211 12.66 17.30 -18.79
N MET A 212 13.57 16.49 -19.32
CA MET A 212 14.09 16.66 -20.67
C MET A 212 13.12 16.13 -21.72
N LYS A 213 13.03 16.76 -22.91
CA LYS A 213 12.29 16.22 -24.07
C LYS A 213 13.21 15.45 -25.04
N ASN A 214 14.52 15.74 -25.08
CA ASN A 214 15.47 15.14 -26.03
C ASN A 214 16.81 14.76 -25.34
N SER A 215 17.43 13.69 -25.85
CA SER A 215 18.68 13.06 -25.39
C SER A 215 19.94 13.91 -25.66
N ASP A 216 19.90 14.83 -26.62
CA ASP A 216 21.14 15.30 -27.27
C ASP A 216 21.84 16.50 -26.60
N ASP A 217 21.36 16.99 -25.45
CA ASP A 217 21.89 18.21 -24.85
C ASP A 217 22.49 17.96 -23.45
N TRP A 218 23.65 17.30 -23.43
CA TRP A 218 24.39 16.93 -22.22
C TRP A 218 24.70 18.13 -21.29
N ASN A 219 24.87 19.32 -21.87
CA ASN A 219 25.09 20.56 -21.12
C ASN A 219 23.87 20.94 -20.28
N ASN A 220 22.66 20.75 -20.82
CA ASN A 220 21.41 20.93 -20.08
C ASN A 220 21.26 19.88 -18.98
N SER A 221 21.67 18.63 -19.21
CA SER A 221 21.66 17.58 -18.18
C SER A 221 22.54 17.94 -16.97
N MET A 222 23.76 18.44 -17.22
CA MET A 222 24.66 18.91 -16.16
C MET A 222 24.11 20.15 -15.44
N ARG A 223 23.49 21.08 -16.16
CA ARG A 223 22.88 22.27 -15.57
C ARG A 223 21.68 21.91 -14.68
N LEU A 224 20.79 21.02 -15.12
CA LEU A 224 19.64 20.56 -14.35
C LEU A 224 20.05 19.78 -13.09
N LEU A 225 21.11 18.97 -13.15
CA LEU A 225 21.67 18.31 -11.96
C LEU A 225 22.18 19.31 -10.91
N VAL A 226 22.70 20.47 -11.35
CA VAL A 226 23.17 21.55 -10.48
C VAL A 226 22.01 22.42 -9.97
N GLU A 227 21.01 22.72 -10.80
CA GLU A 227 19.84 23.55 -10.48
C GLU A 227 18.78 22.82 -9.61
N HIS A 228 18.67 21.49 -9.69
CA HIS A 228 17.70 20.70 -8.91
C HIS A 228 17.93 20.73 -7.37
N LYS A 229 19.04 21.33 -6.92
CA LYS A 229 19.27 21.64 -5.50
C LYS A 229 18.51 22.88 -5.00
N GLN A 230 17.97 23.72 -5.90
CA GLN A 230 17.44 25.05 -5.53
C GLN A 230 15.91 25.18 -5.65
N ASP A 231 15.25 24.48 -6.58
CA ASP A 231 13.79 24.58 -6.76
C ASP A 231 13.09 23.22 -6.73
N SER A 232 12.71 22.77 -5.52
CA SER A 232 11.95 21.53 -5.31
C SER A 232 10.43 21.70 -5.47
N SER A 233 9.96 22.83 -6.00
CA SER A 233 8.54 23.24 -5.90
C SER A 233 7.72 23.02 -7.16
N PHE A 234 8.33 22.88 -8.34
CA PHE A 234 7.60 22.79 -9.60
C PHE A 234 7.70 21.41 -10.25
N ILE A 235 6.56 20.74 -10.40
CA ILE A 235 6.47 19.50 -11.18
C ILE A 235 6.36 19.87 -12.65
N THR A 236 7.33 19.42 -13.44
CA THR A 236 7.31 19.55 -14.90
C THR A 236 6.20 18.70 -15.49
N ASP A 237 5.54 19.14 -16.56
CA ASP A 237 4.44 18.42 -17.23
C ASP A 237 4.79 16.94 -17.50
N ARG A 238 6.02 16.64 -17.91
CA ARG A 238 6.48 15.27 -18.19
C ARG A 238 6.52 14.36 -16.94
N LYS A 239 7.01 14.86 -15.79
CA LYS A 239 6.97 14.14 -14.51
C LYS A 239 5.53 13.88 -14.07
N TYR A 240 4.67 14.88 -14.23
CA TYR A 240 3.26 14.79 -13.87
C TYR A 240 2.53 13.72 -14.70
N GLU A 241 2.68 13.76 -16.02
CA GLU A 241 2.10 12.80 -16.94
C GLU A 241 2.56 11.36 -16.64
N GLU A 242 3.84 11.18 -16.31
CA GLU A 242 4.38 9.87 -15.96
C GLU A 242 3.82 9.33 -14.64
N CYS A 243 3.77 10.15 -13.59
CA CYS A 243 3.14 9.77 -12.33
C CYS A 243 1.66 9.38 -12.53
N LEU A 244 0.93 10.15 -13.35
CA LEU A 244 -0.45 9.84 -13.69
C LEU A 244 -0.60 8.53 -14.47
N PHE A 245 0.35 8.19 -15.36
CA PHE A 245 0.33 6.91 -16.08
C PHE A 245 0.34 5.73 -15.10
N TYR A 246 1.31 5.70 -14.18
CA TYR A 246 1.42 4.59 -13.22
C TYR A 246 0.23 4.54 -12.25
N LEU A 247 -0.23 5.69 -11.77
CA LEU A 247 -1.38 5.76 -10.87
C LEU A 247 -2.69 5.35 -11.55
N LYS A 248 -2.88 5.65 -12.84
CA LYS A 248 -4.09 5.25 -13.60
C LYS A 248 -4.10 3.75 -13.91
N ASN A 249 -2.95 3.19 -14.29
CA ASN A 249 -2.88 1.81 -14.77
C ASN A 249 -2.72 0.79 -13.64
N TYR A 250 -2.02 1.16 -12.56
CA TYR A 250 -1.67 0.22 -11.49
C TYR A 250 -2.10 0.70 -10.10
N GLY A 251 -2.41 1.99 -9.93
CA GLY A 251 -2.72 2.60 -8.64
C GLY A 251 -4.13 2.35 -8.12
N THR A 252 -4.29 2.47 -6.80
CA THR A 252 -5.62 2.54 -6.19
C THR A 252 -6.21 3.94 -6.37
N ALA A 253 -7.55 4.04 -6.33
CA ALA A 253 -8.23 5.34 -6.37
C ALA A 253 -7.76 6.27 -5.23
N ALA A 254 -7.50 5.72 -4.04
CA ALA A 254 -6.98 6.48 -2.90
C ALA A 254 -5.57 7.04 -3.16
N ALA A 255 -4.67 6.24 -3.75
CA ALA A 255 -3.32 6.70 -4.10
C ALA A 255 -3.35 7.80 -5.16
N MET A 256 -4.22 7.68 -6.16
CA MET A 256 -4.43 8.71 -7.18
C MET A 256 -4.92 10.03 -6.55
N ILE A 257 -5.97 9.96 -5.73
CA ILE A 257 -6.53 11.14 -5.07
C ILE A 257 -5.50 11.79 -4.14
N GLY A 258 -4.79 10.99 -3.34
CA GLY A 258 -3.74 11.47 -2.43
C GLY A 258 -2.56 12.11 -3.15
N PHE A 259 -2.17 11.59 -4.32
CA PHE A 259 -1.17 12.24 -5.18
C PHE A 259 -1.63 13.62 -5.66
N LEU A 260 -2.83 13.72 -6.23
CA LEU A 260 -3.38 14.98 -6.72
C LEU A 260 -3.51 16.03 -5.60
N ALA A 261 -3.97 15.62 -4.41
CA ALA A 261 -4.11 16.50 -3.25
C ALA A 261 -2.75 17.00 -2.72
N ARG A 262 -1.73 16.13 -2.63
CA ARG A 262 -0.37 16.51 -2.19
C ARG A 262 0.27 17.55 -3.11
N HIS A 263 -0.08 17.54 -4.39
CA HIS A 263 0.42 18.48 -5.39
C HIS A 263 -0.56 19.63 -5.70
N HIS A 264 -1.56 19.84 -4.85
CA HIS A 264 -2.49 20.97 -4.92
C HIS A 264 -3.42 21.00 -6.16
N TYR A 265 -3.57 19.88 -6.87
CA TYR A 265 -4.54 19.71 -7.95
C TYR A 265 -5.94 19.37 -7.38
N TRP A 266 -6.49 20.27 -6.56
CA TRP A 266 -7.72 20.03 -5.80
C TRP A 266 -8.94 19.71 -6.68
N LYS A 267 -9.08 20.40 -7.82
CA LYS A 267 -10.19 20.16 -8.76
C LYS A 267 -10.16 18.72 -9.28
N ASP A 268 -9.01 18.26 -9.73
CA ASP A 268 -8.86 16.92 -10.28
C ASP A 268 -8.99 15.85 -9.19
N ALA A 269 -8.46 16.11 -7.99
CA ALA A 269 -8.62 15.24 -6.82
C ALA A 269 -10.10 15.05 -6.46
N CYS A 270 -10.86 16.14 -6.38
CA CYS A 270 -12.30 16.10 -6.12
C CYS A 270 -13.06 15.41 -7.27
N GLN A 271 -12.70 15.67 -8.52
CA GLN A 271 -13.35 15.01 -9.67
C GLN A 271 -13.08 13.50 -9.67
N GLN A 272 -11.87 13.05 -9.33
CA GLN A 272 -11.55 11.63 -9.16
C GLN A 272 -12.33 11.01 -7.99
N ALA A 273 -12.42 11.71 -6.86
CA ALA A 273 -13.21 11.26 -5.71
C ALA A 273 -14.69 11.07 -6.05
N TYR A 274 -15.26 12.00 -6.82
CA TYR A 274 -16.65 11.94 -7.29
C TYR A 274 -16.86 10.79 -8.29
N THR A 275 -16.06 10.73 -9.34
CA THR A 275 -16.21 9.72 -10.42
C THR A 275 -15.98 8.28 -9.94
N LYS A 276 -15.11 8.10 -8.95
CA LYS A 276 -14.79 6.78 -8.37
C LYS A 276 -15.62 6.44 -7.13
N HIS A 277 -16.51 7.33 -6.68
CA HIS A 277 -17.32 7.16 -5.47
C HIS A 277 -16.49 6.69 -4.27
N CYS A 278 -15.46 7.44 -3.89
CA CYS A 278 -14.62 7.06 -2.76
C CYS A 278 -15.39 7.01 -1.44
N SER A 279 -14.88 6.30 -0.44
CA SER A 279 -15.47 6.29 0.91
C SER A 279 -15.26 7.63 1.63
N ASN A 280 -16.03 7.88 2.69
CA ASN A 280 -15.88 9.08 3.51
C ASN A 280 -14.49 9.16 4.16
N ASP A 281 -13.94 8.04 4.61
CA ASP A 281 -12.62 7.99 5.23
C ASP A 281 -11.52 8.36 4.23
N VAL A 282 -11.60 7.85 2.99
CA VAL A 282 -10.66 8.23 1.93
C VAL A 282 -10.74 9.72 1.61
N PHE A 283 -11.95 10.29 1.55
CA PHE A 283 -12.12 11.73 1.35
C PHE A 283 -11.51 12.55 2.50
N VAL A 284 -11.75 12.15 3.74
CA VAL A 284 -11.20 12.81 4.93
C VAL A 284 -9.68 12.72 4.94
N ASP A 285 -9.12 11.53 4.72
CA ASP A 285 -7.70 11.27 4.86
C ASP A 285 -6.87 11.78 3.68
N GLN A 286 -7.38 11.67 2.45
CA GLN A 286 -6.62 11.98 1.23
C GLN A 286 -6.88 13.39 0.68
N ILE A 287 -8.03 14.00 0.98
CA ILE A 287 -8.35 15.36 0.48
C ILE A 287 -8.40 16.35 1.64
N TRP A 288 -9.27 16.11 2.62
CA TRP A 288 -9.55 17.10 3.66
C TRP A 288 -8.34 17.35 4.58
N LEU A 289 -7.73 16.29 5.12
CA LEU A 289 -6.59 16.41 6.03
C LEU A 289 -5.37 17.08 5.36
N PRO A 290 -4.97 16.72 4.13
CA PRO A 290 -3.92 17.44 3.41
C PRO A 290 -4.24 18.92 3.20
N ALA A 291 -5.47 19.25 2.76
CA ALA A 291 -5.86 20.65 2.57
C ALA A 291 -5.78 21.46 3.87
N LEU A 292 -6.20 20.86 4.98
CA LEU A 292 -6.11 21.46 6.31
C LEU A 292 -4.65 21.67 6.75
N LYS A 293 -3.78 20.67 6.57
CA LYS A 293 -2.36 20.75 6.95
C LYS A 293 -1.59 21.79 6.12
N CYS A 294 -1.91 21.91 4.83
CA CYS A 294 -1.27 22.86 3.92
C CYS A 294 -1.90 24.27 3.97
N GLY A 295 -2.98 24.48 4.75
CA GLY A 295 -3.66 25.76 4.83
C GLY A 295 -4.39 26.17 3.55
N GLN A 296 -4.74 25.22 2.68
CA GLN A 296 -5.34 25.47 1.36
C GLN A 296 -6.84 25.13 1.31
N LEU A 297 -7.55 25.35 2.42
CA LEU A 297 -8.99 25.08 2.49
C LEU A 297 -9.78 25.96 1.51
N ASP A 298 -9.35 27.20 1.26
CA ASP A 298 -10.01 28.10 0.30
C ASP A 298 -9.99 27.52 -1.12
N ASN A 299 -8.86 26.95 -1.55
CA ASN A 299 -8.72 26.32 -2.87
C ASN A 299 -9.56 25.05 -2.98
N LEU A 300 -9.67 24.28 -1.89
CA LEU A 300 -10.54 23.11 -1.83
C LEU A 300 -12.02 23.51 -1.89
N GLU A 301 -12.44 24.50 -1.11
CA GLU A 301 -13.80 25.05 -1.10
C GLU A 301 -14.20 25.58 -2.49
N GLU A 302 -13.29 26.27 -3.17
CA GLU A 302 -13.49 26.69 -4.57
C GLU A 302 -13.63 25.49 -5.51
N ALA A 303 -12.75 24.48 -5.40
CA ALA A 303 -12.80 23.28 -6.22
C ALA A 303 -14.13 22.51 -6.07
N LEU A 304 -14.60 22.33 -4.83
CA LEU A 304 -15.89 21.69 -4.54
C LEU A 304 -17.06 22.46 -5.16
N THR A 305 -17.04 23.80 -5.03
CA THR A 305 -18.08 24.70 -5.56
C THR A 305 -18.09 24.71 -7.09
N ARG A 306 -16.92 24.63 -7.74
CA ARG A 306 -16.81 24.55 -9.20
C ARG A 306 -17.39 23.25 -9.76
N ILE A 307 -17.31 22.14 -9.02
CA ILE A 307 -17.87 20.85 -9.44
C ILE A 307 -19.38 20.80 -9.18
N ASP A 308 -19.80 21.19 -7.97
CA ASP A 308 -21.22 21.26 -7.60
C ASP A 308 -21.50 22.53 -6.78
N PRO A 309 -22.05 23.59 -7.40
CA PRO A 309 -22.40 24.82 -6.70
C PRO A 309 -23.48 24.63 -5.62
N SER A 310 -24.27 23.55 -5.69
CA SER A 310 -25.32 23.23 -4.71
C SER A 310 -24.78 22.52 -3.47
N LEU A 311 -23.56 21.97 -3.55
CA LEU A 311 -22.91 21.12 -2.54
C LEU A 311 -23.69 19.84 -2.17
N SER A 312 -24.71 19.47 -2.92
CA SER A 312 -25.56 18.30 -2.66
C SER A 312 -24.79 16.99 -2.81
N VAL A 313 -23.94 16.90 -3.83
CA VAL A 313 -23.07 15.74 -4.08
C VAL A 313 -22.08 15.52 -2.93
N TRP A 314 -21.68 16.61 -2.28
CA TRP A 314 -20.68 16.60 -1.21
C TRP A 314 -21.29 16.41 0.18
N GLU A 315 -22.63 16.41 0.33
CA GLU A 315 -23.30 16.44 1.63
C GLU A 315 -22.86 15.28 2.54
N GLN A 316 -22.76 14.06 1.99
CA GLN A 316 -22.33 12.88 2.73
C GLN A 316 -20.88 13.02 3.21
N TYR A 317 -19.98 13.44 2.33
CA TYR A 317 -18.56 13.64 2.61
C TYR A 317 -18.32 14.74 3.63
N LEU A 318 -18.95 15.89 3.44
CA LEU A 318 -18.81 17.05 4.33
C LEU A 318 -19.45 16.79 5.70
N THR A 319 -20.53 16.01 5.76
CA THR A 319 -21.07 15.53 7.04
C THR A 319 -20.09 14.58 7.74
N GLY A 320 -19.42 13.69 6.99
CA GLY A 320 -18.33 12.85 7.50
C GLY A 320 -17.17 13.68 8.09
N VAL A 321 -16.74 14.72 7.36
CA VAL A 321 -15.75 15.70 7.83
C VAL A 321 -16.22 16.40 9.11
N CYS A 322 -17.47 16.85 9.17
CA CYS A 322 -18.02 17.49 10.38
C CYS A 322 -17.96 16.56 11.60
N ARG A 323 -18.30 15.27 11.42
CA ARG A 323 -18.21 14.25 12.47
C ARG A 323 -16.76 14.06 12.93
N PHE A 324 -15.83 13.93 11.98
CA PHE A 324 -14.40 13.79 12.25
C PHE A 324 -13.84 14.98 13.06
N LEU A 325 -14.17 16.21 12.65
CA LEU A 325 -13.72 17.43 13.33
C LEU A 325 -14.33 17.57 14.74
N SER A 326 -15.59 17.18 14.92
CA SER A 326 -16.26 17.19 16.23
C SER A 326 -15.61 16.20 17.19
N GLN A 327 -15.25 15.00 16.73
CA GLN A 327 -14.57 13.99 17.56
C GLN A 327 -13.16 14.46 17.99
N ARG A 328 -12.44 15.17 17.13
CA ARG A 328 -11.10 15.72 17.42
C ARG A 328 -11.11 17.07 18.13
N LYS A 329 -12.29 17.61 18.47
CA LYS A 329 -12.46 18.92 19.15
C LYS A 329 -11.88 20.11 18.35
N LEU A 330 -11.84 20.02 17.01
CA LEU A 330 -11.37 21.08 16.12
C LEU A 330 -12.52 22.04 15.75
N PHE A 331 -13.06 22.74 16.74
CA PHE A 331 -14.32 23.47 16.60
C PHE A 331 -14.25 24.72 15.70
N HIS A 332 -13.12 25.42 15.63
CA HIS A 332 -12.96 26.57 14.72
C HIS A 332 -13.04 26.16 13.25
N VAL A 333 -12.37 25.05 12.90
CA VAL A 333 -12.44 24.48 11.54
C VAL A 333 -13.83 23.91 11.26
N LEU A 334 -14.44 23.25 12.26
CA LEU A 334 -15.82 22.76 12.16
C LEU A 334 -16.80 23.90 11.88
N TYR A 335 -16.66 25.04 12.57
CA TYR A 335 -17.52 26.19 12.35
C TYR A 335 -17.37 26.76 10.94
N ARG A 336 -16.13 26.88 10.44
CA ARG A 336 -15.86 27.33 9.07
C ARG A 336 -16.56 26.44 8.03
N ILE A 337 -16.41 25.11 8.14
CA ILE A 337 -17.02 24.20 7.16
C ILE A 337 -18.55 24.17 7.25
N GLN A 338 -19.13 24.31 8.44
CA GLN A 338 -20.58 24.40 8.61
C GLN A 338 -21.15 25.65 7.91
N LEU A 339 -20.43 26.78 7.96
CA LEU A 339 -20.82 27.98 7.21
C LEU A 339 -20.71 27.77 5.69
N PHE A 340 -19.65 27.12 5.22
CA PHE A 340 -19.48 26.78 3.80
C PHE A 340 -20.63 25.91 3.28
N MET A 341 -21.02 24.88 4.04
CA MET A 341 -22.17 24.02 3.74
C MET A 341 -23.52 24.73 3.85
N LYS A 342 -23.57 25.96 4.38
CA LYS A 342 -24.79 26.67 4.77
C LYS A 342 -25.65 25.88 5.78
N ASP A 343 -25.00 25.04 6.59
CA ASP A 343 -25.63 24.34 7.71
C ASP A 343 -25.63 25.26 8.95
N PHE A 344 -26.51 26.27 8.88
CA PHE A 344 -26.63 27.29 9.92
C PHE A 344 -27.08 26.71 11.27
N VAL A 345 -27.81 25.58 11.27
CA VAL A 345 -28.25 24.92 12.51
C VAL A 345 -27.04 24.33 13.24
N ARG A 346 -26.20 23.54 12.56
CA ARG A 346 -24.98 23.01 13.18
C ARG A 346 -23.98 24.11 13.53
N ALA A 347 -23.87 25.15 12.70
CA ALA A 347 -23.05 26.34 13.00
C ALA A 347 -23.49 27.04 14.29
N ALA A 348 -24.80 27.23 14.49
CA ALA A 348 -25.36 27.80 15.72
C ALA A 348 -25.03 26.93 16.95
N MET A 349 -25.13 25.61 16.83
CA MET A 349 -24.75 24.69 17.91
C MET A 349 -23.25 24.77 18.25
N THR A 350 -22.38 24.94 17.25
CA THR A 350 -20.94 25.17 17.49
C THR A 350 -20.68 26.51 18.18
N CYS A 351 -21.40 27.57 17.84
CA CYS A 351 -21.34 28.85 18.55
C CYS A 351 -21.77 28.73 20.03
N ILE A 352 -22.80 27.93 20.33
CA ILE A 352 -23.20 27.65 21.72
C ILE A 352 -22.07 26.90 22.44
N LYS A 353 -21.36 25.98 21.79
CA LYS A 353 -20.17 25.33 22.35
C LYS A 353 -19.04 26.35 22.63
N PHE A 354 -18.80 27.32 21.74
CA PHE A 354 -17.84 28.40 22.01
C PHE A 354 -18.24 29.24 23.22
N PHE A 355 -19.53 29.54 23.39
CA PHE A 355 -20.04 30.26 24.55
C PHE A 355 -19.78 29.51 25.86
N ILE A 356 -20.09 28.21 25.92
CA ILE A 356 -19.86 27.38 27.11
C ILE A 356 -18.37 27.24 27.39
N GLY A 357 -17.54 27.14 26.34
CA GLY A 357 -16.10 26.98 26.42
C GLY A 357 -15.67 25.52 26.58
N PHE A 358 -14.41 25.27 26.26
CA PHE A 358 -13.83 23.92 26.22
C PHE A 358 -12.89 23.62 27.40
N SER A 359 -12.58 24.62 28.22
CA SER A 359 -11.57 24.51 29.27
C SER A 359 -12.16 23.98 30.57
N GLY A 360 -11.51 23.01 31.20
CA GLY A 360 -11.72 22.65 32.61
C GLY A 360 -11.31 23.75 33.61
N HIS A 361 -11.17 24.99 33.15
CA HIS A 361 -10.95 26.16 33.99
C HIS A 361 -12.28 26.70 34.48
N LYS A 362 -12.32 27.13 35.74
CA LYS A 362 -13.51 27.71 36.35
C LYS A 362 -13.88 28.99 35.59
N THR A 363 -14.96 28.93 34.83
CA THR A 363 -15.47 30.05 34.06
C THR A 363 -15.97 31.14 35.01
N THR A 364 -15.53 32.39 34.82
CA THR A 364 -16.06 33.53 35.56
C THR A 364 -17.25 34.17 34.83
N LEU A 365 -18.01 35.02 35.53
CA LEU A 365 -19.12 35.73 34.93
C LEU A 365 -18.64 36.77 33.90
N SER A 366 -17.46 37.37 34.13
CA SER A 366 -16.80 38.24 33.15
C SER A 366 -16.48 37.49 31.84
N ASP A 367 -15.99 36.25 31.94
CA ASP A 367 -15.68 35.43 30.76
C ASP A 367 -16.94 35.02 29.98
N LEU A 368 -18.05 34.77 30.67
CA LEU A 368 -19.35 34.49 30.03
C LEU A 368 -19.88 35.73 29.33
N TYR A 369 -19.76 36.91 29.96
CA TYR A 369 -20.15 38.16 29.36
C TYR A 369 -19.32 38.48 28.12
N GLY A 370 -17.99 38.31 28.18
CA GLY A 370 -17.11 38.46 27.03
C GLY A 370 -17.44 37.52 25.87
N ARG A 371 -17.87 36.28 26.17
CA ARG A 371 -18.28 35.27 25.18
C ARG A 371 -19.73 35.39 24.72
N LYS A 372 -20.52 36.34 25.24
CA LYS A 372 -21.93 36.54 24.88
C LYS A 372 -22.13 36.75 23.37
N HIS A 373 -21.16 37.34 22.69
CA HIS A 373 -21.22 37.55 21.24
C HIS A 373 -21.45 36.24 20.46
N TYR A 374 -20.95 35.09 20.95
CA TYR A 374 -21.20 33.79 20.32
C TYR A 374 -22.69 33.39 20.35
N LEU A 375 -23.41 33.73 21.43
CA LEU A 375 -24.86 33.49 21.51
C LEU A 375 -25.63 34.39 20.53
N GLU A 376 -25.17 35.63 20.34
CA GLU A 376 -25.74 36.52 19.35
C GLU A 376 -25.54 35.99 17.93
N THR A 377 -24.34 35.52 17.60
CA THR A 377 -24.05 34.86 16.33
C THR A 377 -24.90 33.60 16.13
N ALA A 378 -25.04 32.76 17.17
CA ALA A 378 -25.89 31.56 17.13
C ALA A 378 -27.36 31.88 16.84
N ARG A 379 -27.91 32.92 17.50
CA ARG A 379 -29.27 33.41 17.26
C ARG A 379 -29.46 33.88 15.81
N ASN A 380 -28.47 34.60 15.28
CA ASN A 380 -28.52 35.08 13.89
C ASN A 380 -28.51 33.90 12.90
N HIS A 381 -27.69 32.87 13.14
CA HIS A 381 -27.69 31.65 12.33
C HIS A 381 -29.03 30.92 12.36
N PHE A 382 -29.67 30.77 13.52
CA PHE A 382 -31.01 30.17 13.59
C PHE A 382 -32.05 30.98 12.81
N ARG A 383 -31.98 32.32 12.87
CA ARG A 383 -32.84 33.18 12.06
C ARG A 383 -32.63 32.94 10.57
N THR A 384 -31.37 32.96 10.12
CA THR A 384 -31.03 32.68 8.72
C THR A 384 -31.46 31.26 8.29
N ALA A 385 -31.36 30.28 9.19
CA ALA A 385 -31.83 28.92 8.94
C ALA A 385 -33.36 28.87 8.71
N ILE A 386 -34.14 29.58 9.53
CA ILE A 386 -35.61 29.68 9.37
C ILE A 386 -35.96 30.36 8.04
N ASP A 387 -35.33 31.50 7.75
CA ASP A 387 -35.57 32.27 6.52
C ASP A 387 -35.21 31.47 5.26
N ALA A 388 -34.14 30.68 5.31
CA ALA A 388 -33.75 29.77 4.23
C ALA A 388 -34.67 28.55 4.10
N ARG A 389 -35.21 28.04 5.20
CA ARG A 389 -36.12 26.89 5.26
C ARG A 389 -37.50 27.19 4.70
N VAL A 390 -37.96 28.44 4.76
CA VAL A 390 -39.14 28.89 4.01
C VAL A 390 -38.98 28.60 2.50
N LYS A 391 -37.76 28.39 2.00
CA LYS A 391 -37.45 28.10 0.58
C LYS A 391 -37.05 26.65 0.28
N ARG A 392 -36.76 25.77 1.27
CA ARG A 392 -36.38 24.35 1.05
C ARG A 392 -36.79 23.45 2.22
N SER A 393 -37.23 22.24 1.91
CA SER A 393 -37.72 21.23 2.87
C SER A 393 -36.58 20.37 3.46
N ALA A 394 -36.47 20.31 4.82
CA ALA A 394 -36.17 19.10 5.66
C ALA A 394 -35.49 19.35 7.04
N SER A 395 -35.79 18.48 8.04
CA SER A 395 -35.19 18.23 9.39
C SER A 395 -35.83 18.85 10.68
N PHE A 396 -35.49 20.07 11.15
CA PHE A 396 -36.05 20.65 12.40
C PHE A 396 -37.35 21.45 12.20
N SER A 397 -38.34 21.34 13.08
CA SER A 397 -39.54 22.18 12.96
C SER A 397 -39.20 23.66 13.18
N THR A 398 -39.90 24.56 12.49
CA THR A 398 -39.72 26.02 12.66
C THR A 398 -39.97 26.44 14.11
N THR A 399 -40.91 25.76 14.78
CA THR A 399 -41.25 25.97 16.20
C THR A 399 -40.12 25.59 17.15
N GLU A 400 -39.36 24.52 16.88
CA GLU A 400 -38.18 24.14 17.67
C GLU A 400 -37.05 25.17 17.55
N LEU A 401 -36.78 25.64 16.32
CA LEU A 401 -35.75 26.66 16.07
C LEU A 401 -36.11 28.00 16.74
N GLU A 402 -37.38 28.42 16.65
CA GLU A 402 -37.89 29.57 17.40
C GLU A 402 -37.76 29.37 18.91
N GLY A 403 -38.03 28.16 19.42
CA GLY A 403 -37.82 27.79 20.82
C GLY A 403 -36.36 27.96 21.27
N HIS A 404 -35.41 27.54 20.44
CA HIS A 404 -33.98 27.75 20.68
C HIS A 404 -33.61 29.24 20.67
N MET A 405 -34.15 30.03 19.74
CA MET A 405 -33.91 31.49 19.69
C MET A 405 -34.46 32.21 20.93
N ARG A 406 -35.66 31.87 21.39
CA ARG A 406 -36.25 32.42 22.64
C ARG A 406 -35.37 32.08 23.83
N THR A 407 -34.89 30.85 23.88
CA THR A 407 -34.00 30.36 24.94
C THR A 407 -32.67 31.13 24.96
N ILE A 408 -32.02 31.31 23.81
CA ILE A 408 -30.80 32.10 23.68
C ILE A 408 -31.03 33.56 24.09
N SER A 409 -32.15 34.15 23.65
CA SER A 409 -32.50 35.53 24.00
C SER A 409 -32.74 35.70 25.51
N LEU A 410 -33.31 34.68 26.16
CA LEU A 410 -33.44 34.66 27.62
C LEU A 410 -32.06 34.57 28.29
N GLN A 411 -31.18 33.67 27.83
CA GLN A 411 -29.82 33.54 28.36
C GLN A 411 -29.02 34.83 28.25
N MET A 412 -29.07 35.51 27.09
CA MET A 412 -28.39 36.79 26.89
C MET A 412 -28.89 37.86 27.89
N ARG A 413 -30.21 37.96 28.10
CA ARG A 413 -30.80 38.88 29.09
C ARG A 413 -30.37 38.56 30.51
N VAL A 414 -30.34 37.28 30.86
CA VAL A 414 -29.91 36.83 32.20
C VAL A 414 -28.44 37.16 32.42
N ILE A 415 -27.56 36.92 31.43
CA ILE A 415 -26.14 37.26 31.49
C ILE A 415 -25.96 38.78 31.68
N ASP A 416 -26.74 39.60 30.97
CA ASP A 416 -26.70 41.06 31.12
C ASP A 416 -27.09 41.50 32.54
N GLN A 417 -28.15 40.91 33.10
CA GLN A 417 -28.63 41.26 34.44
C GLN A 417 -27.66 40.78 35.53
N LEU A 418 -27.16 39.55 35.41
CA LEU A 418 -26.18 39.00 36.34
C LEU A 418 -24.87 39.81 36.31
N HIS A 419 -24.39 40.20 35.12
CA HIS A 419 -23.18 41.01 35.01
C HIS A 419 -23.36 42.39 35.68
N LYS A 420 -24.52 43.04 35.48
CA LYS A 420 -24.85 44.31 36.17
C LYS A 420 -24.89 44.14 37.68
N ALA A 421 -25.57 43.11 38.18
CA ALA A 421 -25.68 42.83 39.62
C ALA A 421 -24.35 42.39 40.27
N ALA A 422 -23.49 41.68 39.53
CA ALA A 422 -22.17 41.28 40.01
C ALA A 422 -21.17 42.44 39.99
N ALA A 423 -21.32 43.39 39.07
CA ALA A 423 -20.55 44.63 39.03
C ALA A 423 -20.86 45.52 40.24
N THR A 424 -22.12 45.61 40.66
CA THR A 424 -22.50 46.35 41.87
C THR A 424 -22.02 45.68 43.15
N ASN A 425 -21.88 44.35 43.16
CA ASN A 425 -21.50 43.55 44.33
C ASN A 425 -20.01 43.13 44.35
N ASN A 426 -19.20 43.59 43.38
CA ASN A 426 -17.79 43.26 43.21
C ASN A 426 -17.48 41.74 43.17
N THR A 427 -18.36 40.94 42.56
CA THR A 427 -18.26 39.46 42.47
C THR A 427 -17.96 38.92 41.07
N LEU A 428 -17.64 39.79 40.11
CA LEU A 428 -17.38 39.46 38.69
C LEU A 428 -16.38 38.31 38.45
N ASN A 429 -15.37 38.20 39.32
CA ASN A 429 -14.29 37.22 39.20
C ASN A 429 -14.53 35.93 40.00
N LYS A 430 -15.72 35.78 40.63
CA LYS A 430 -16.04 34.54 41.33
C LYS A 430 -16.31 33.42 40.31
N PRO A 431 -15.78 32.20 40.54
CA PRO A 431 -15.99 31.08 39.64
C PRO A 431 -17.46 30.65 39.65
N VAL A 432 -18.06 30.55 38.47
CA VAL A 432 -19.41 30.03 38.27
C VAL A 432 -19.32 28.52 38.08
N PRO A 433 -20.12 27.69 38.79
CA PRO A 433 -20.20 26.27 38.52
C PRO A 433 -20.89 26.05 37.17
N VAL A 434 -20.10 25.80 36.12
CA VAL A 434 -20.61 25.32 34.84
C VAL A 434 -20.70 23.81 34.93
N THR A 435 -21.91 23.26 34.88
CA THR A 435 -22.12 21.80 34.85
C THR A 435 -21.48 21.21 33.60
N SER A 436 -20.55 20.26 33.77
CA SER A 436 -19.92 19.55 32.66
C SER A 436 -20.94 18.68 31.94
N MET A 437 -20.97 18.77 30.61
CA MET A 437 -21.91 18.05 29.75
C MET A 437 -21.70 16.53 29.76
N GLY A 438 -22.81 15.79 29.82
CA GLY A 438 -22.94 14.44 29.25
C GLY A 438 -23.31 14.51 27.75
N ASP A 439 -22.88 13.50 27.00
CA ASP A 439 -22.76 13.47 25.52
C ASP A 439 -24.07 13.39 24.71
N SER A 440 -25.21 13.87 25.24
CA SER A 440 -26.52 13.77 24.56
C SER A 440 -26.79 14.98 23.66
N GLY A 441 -26.42 14.85 22.38
CA GLY A 441 -26.51 15.90 21.35
C GLY A 441 -27.91 16.33 20.89
N VAL A 442 -28.92 16.39 21.76
CA VAL A 442 -30.34 16.61 21.35
C VAL A 442 -30.95 17.92 21.88
N GLN A 443 -30.32 18.65 22.81
CA GLN A 443 -30.82 19.98 23.22
C GLN A 443 -29.69 21.00 23.43
N PRO A 444 -29.83 22.25 23.00
CA PRO A 444 -28.90 23.31 23.34
C PRO A 444 -28.94 23.55 24.84
N SER A 445 -27.82 23.24 25.47
CA SER A 445 -27.61 23.33 26.91
C SER A 445 -27.81 24.76 27.37
N THR A 446 -28.70 24.94 28.33
CA THR A 446 -28.97 26.26 28.90
C THR A 446 -28.14 26.51 30.13
N LEU A 447 -27.85 27.78 30.42
CA LEU A 447 -27.17 28.20 31.66
C LEU A 447 -27.87 27.67 32.94
N PHE A 448 -29.12 27.21 32.81
CA PHE A 448 -29.98 26.66 33.84
C PHE A 448 -30.10 25.13 33.80
N GLY A 449 -29.21 24.39 33.13
CA GLY A 449 -29.35 22.94 33.02
C GLY A 449 -30.66 22.48 32.38
N ASN A 450 -31.19 21.34 32.85
CA ASN A 450 -32.47 20.78 32.43
C ASN A 450 -33.67 21.51 33.09
N GLY A 451 -34.91 21.11 32.75
CA GLY A 451 -36.12 21.76 33.25
C GLY A 451 -36.23 21.82 34.79
N ALA A 452 -35.60 20.89 35.50
CA ALA A 452 -35.56 20.85 36.96
C ALA A 452 -34.73 22.00 37.55
N VAL A 453 -33.54 22.25 37.01
CA VAL A 453 -32.64 23.33 37.47
C VAL A 453 -33.19 24.71 37.13
N ARG A 454 -33.98 24.85 36.06
CA ARG A 454 -34.78 26.08 35.79
C ARG A 454 -35.83 26.36 36.86
N GLY A 455 -36.46 25.32 37.40
CA GLY A 455 -37.45 25.44 38.48
C GLY A 455 -36.83 25.91 39.79
N GLU A 456 -35.65 25.38 40.14
CA GLU A 456 -34.91 25.80 41.35
C GLU A 456 -34.44 27.25 41.27
N VAL A 457 -33.91 27.70 40.13
CA VAL A 457 -33.47 29.09 39.98
C VAL A 457 -34.65 30.06 40.00
N ALA A 458 -35.79 29.69 39.42
CA ALA A 458 -37.02 30.50 39.52
C ALA A 458 -37.55 30.59 40.95
N ALA A 459 -37.33 29.56 41.78
CA ALA A 459 -37.69 29.59 43.20
C ALA A 459 -36.78 30.46 44.05
N HIS A 460 -35.50 30.65 43.67
CA HIS A 460 -34.53 31.50 44.38
C HIS A 460 -34.56 32.99 43.97
N VAL A 461 -35.30 33.34 42.90
CA VAL A 461 -35.46 34.72 42.40
C VAL A 461 -36.79 35.36 42.83
N ARG A 462 -37.67 34.59 43.48
CA ARG A 462 -38.80 35.12 44.26
C ARG A 462 -38.34 35.44 45.67
#